data_AF-D8FDJ5-F1
#
_entry.id   AF-D8FDJ5-F1
#
_cell.length_a   1.000
_cell.length_b   1.000
_cell.length_c   1.000
_cell.angle_alpha   90.00
_cell.angle_beta   90.00
_cell.angle_gamma   90.00
#
_symmetry.space_group_name_H-M   'P 1'
#
loop_
_entity.id
_entity.type
_entity.pdbx_description
1 polymer ?
#
loop_
_entity_poly.entity_id
_entity_poly.type
_entity_poly.pdbx_seq_one_letter_code
_entity_poly.pdbx_strand_id
1 'polypeptide(L)'
;MVKQSLKQKGTSTQTVFIRRTLKSNLLEGIIEIPSALKNRLVELIVLPVDSEKKRKENKKRVDSPLRRFAGAWAGEPLIREVQGQYEVREELL
;
A
#
# COMPACT_ATOMS: atom_id res chain seq x y z
N MET A 1 -37.21 13.24 -33.35
CA MET A 1 -36.72 14.15 -32.30
C MET A 1 -35.62 13.44 -31.53
N VAL A 2 -34.35 13.70 -31.83
CA VAL A 2 -33.19 12.97 -31.26
C VAL A 2 -32.66 13.76 -30.06
N LYS A 3 -32.68 13.16 -28.87
CA LYS A 3 -32.12 13.77 -27.66
C LYS A 3 -30.61 13.57 -27.64
N GLN A 4 -29.85 14.62 -27.92
CA GLN A 4 -28.40 14.60 -27.77
C GLN A 4 -28.03 14.67 -26.29
N SER A 5 -27.31 13.65 -25.81
CA SER A 5 -26.71 13.62 -24.48
C SER A 5 -25.40 14.40 -24.51
N LEU A 6 -25.37 15.55 -23.83
CA LEU A 6 -24.15 16.32 -23.61
C LEU A 6 -23.27 15.57 -22.61
N LYS A 7 -22.22 14.91 -23.11
CA LYS A 7 -21.13 14.37 -22.28
C LYS A 7 -20.42 15.55 -21.60
N GLN A 8 -20.62 15.71 -20.30
CA GLN A 8 -19.86 16.65 -19.50
C GLN A 8 -18.42 16.13 -19.37
N LYS A 9 -17.48 16.91 -19.92
CA LYS A 9 -16.03 16.73 -19.77
C LYS A 9 -15.69 16.87 -18.29
N GLY A 10 -15.13 15.82 -17.69
CA GLY A 10 -14.61 15.86 -16.33
C GLY A 10 -13.58 16.97 -16.18
N THR A 11 -13.82 17.86 -15.22
CA THR A 11 -12.87 18.90 -14.84
C THR A 11 -11.65 18.24 -14.22
N SER A 12 -10.48 18.49 -14.82
CA SER A 12 -9.18 18.11 -14.27
C SER A 12 -8.95 18.90 -12.98
N THR A 13 -9.11 18.25 -11.83
CA THR A 13 -8.91 18.85 -10.50
C THR A 13 -7.41 18.95 -10.20
N GLN A 14 -6.80 20.06 -10.59
CA GLN A 14 -5.45 20.40 -10.17
C GLN A 14 -5.45 20.85 -8.70
N THR A 15 -4.75 20.05 -7.87
CA THR A 15 -4.22 20.29 -6.51
C THR A 15 -5.18 20.81 -5.43
N VAL A 16 -5.65 19.92 -4.55
CA VAL A 16 -6.72 20.23 -3.58
C VAL A 16 -6.30 19.98 -2.12
N PHE A 17 -5.03 20.12 -1.72
CA PHE A 17 -4.66 19.94 -0.29
C PHE A 17 -3.75 21.05 0.25
N ILE A 18 -3.88 21.32 1.55
CA ILE A 18 -3.08 22.31 2.28
C ILE A 18 -2.03 21.57 3.11
N ARG A 19 -0.76 21.96 2.98
CA ARG A 19 0.38 21.40 3.73
C ARG A 19 1.07 22.51 4.51
N ARG A 20 1.23 22.34 5.83
CA ARG A 20 1.88 23.35 6.70
C ARG A 20 2.66 22.70 7.84
N THR A 21 3.86 23.21 8.11
CA THR A 21 4.65 22.83 9.27
C THR A 21 4.38 23.77 10.43
N LEU A 22 4.07 23.22 11.61
CA LEU A 22 3.72 24.01 12.79
C LEU A 22 4.05 23.26 14.08
N LYS A 23 4.10 23.98 15.21
CA LYS A 23 4.26 23.36 16.53
C LYS A 23 2.96 22.67 16.96
N SER A 24 3.05 21.41 17.38
CA SER A 24 1.92 20.58 17.81
C SER A 24 1.00 21.26 18.84
N ASN A 25 1.55 22.14 19.68
CA ASN A 25 0.81 22.80 20.76
C ASN A 25 -0.29 23.74 20.22
N LEU A 26 -0.15 24.24 18.99
CA LEU A 26 -1.18 25.07 18.35
C LEU A 26 -2.42 24.28 17.95
N LEU A 27 -2.34 22.94 17.97
CA LEU A 27 -3.43 22.03 17.65
C LEU A 27 -4.10 21.48 18.92
N GLU A 28 -3.60 21.82 20.11
CA GLU A 28 -4.16 21.37 21.37
C GLU A 28 -5.56 21.97 21.57
N GLY A 29 -6.56 21.10 21.74
CA GLY A 29 -7.98 21.48 21.81
C GLY A 29 -8.73 21.48 20.47
N ILE A 30 -8.02 21.37 19.32
CA ILE A 30 -8.64 21.23 18.00
C ILE A 30 -8.75 19.74 17.60
N ILE A 31 -7.69 18.98 17.87
CA ILE A 31 -7.62 17.54 17.61
C ILE A 31 -6.97 16.81 18.78
N GLU A 32 -7.27 15.52 18.94
CA GLU A 32 -6.56 14.67 19.88
C GLU A 32 -5.16 14.34 19.34
N ILE A 33 -4.13 14.78 20.07
CA ILE A 33 -2.74 14.57 19.70
C ILE A 33 -2.13 13.50 20.59
N PRO A 34 -1.52 12.43 20.03
CA PRO A 34 -0.77 11.45 20.80
C PRO A 34 0.34 12.12 21.64
N SER A 35 0.57 11.63 22.86
CA SER A 35 1.55 12.19 23.80
C SER A 35 2.96 12.31 23.19
N ALA A 36 3.35 11.37 22.34
CA ALA A 36 4.65 11.35 21.65
C ALA A 36 4.87 12.52 20.67
N LEU A 37 3.79 13.16 20.20
CA LEU A 37 3.83 14.26 19.24
C LEU A 37 3.62 15.63 19.89
N LYS A 38 3.40 15.69 21.21
CA LYS A 38 3.31 16.95 21.95
C LYS A 38 4.66 17.66 22.00
N ASN A 39 4.64 19.00 22.01
CA ASN A 39 5.82 19.87 22.00
C ASN A 39 6.79 19.65 20.82
N ARG A 40 6.33 19.12 19.68
CA ARG A 40 7.17 18.86 18.49
C ARG A 40 6.72 19.67 17.29
N LEU A 41 7.66 19.89 16.36
CA LEU A 41 7.32 20.37 15.02
C LEU A 41 6.68 19.21 14.26
N VAL A 42 5.47 19.44 13.77
CA VAL A 42 4.69 18.46 13.03
C VAL A 42 4.22 19.05 11.71
N GLU A 43 3.95 18.16 10.77
CA GLU A 43 3.42 18.51 9.46
C GLU A 43 1.93 18.21 9.38
N LEU A 44 1.14 19.23 9.07
CA LEU A 44 -0.30 19.14 8.93
C LEU A 44 -0.69 19.11 7.46
N ILE A 45 -1.44 18.09 7.08
CA ILE A 45 -1.96 17.89 5.71
C ILE A 45 -3.49 17.87 5.80
N VAL A 46 -4.14 18.87 5.20
CA VAL A 46 -5.61 18.92 5.10
C VAL A 46 -6.01 18.40 3.73
N LEU A 47 -6.66 17.25 3.72
CA LEU A 47 -7.18 16.62 2.51
C LEU A 47 -8.67 16.96 2.37
N PRO A 48 -9.13 17.27 1.15
CA PRO A 48 -10.54 17.43 0.88
C PRO A 48 -11.17 16.05 0.95
N VAL A 49 -12.19 15.91 1.78
CA VAL A 49 -12.99 14.70 1.81
C VAL A 49 -14.19 14.94 0.92
N ASP A 50 -14.26 14.24 -0.22
CA ASP A 50 -15.49 14.23 -1.02
C ASP A 50 -16.62 13.68 -0.14
N SER A 51 -17.66 14.49 0.07
CA SER A 51 -18.80 14.12 0.90
C SER A 51 -19.49 12.88 0.31
N GLU A 52 -19.58 11.86 1.16
CA GLU A 52 -20.27 10.58 0.95
C GLU A 52 -19.77 9.71 -0.21
N LYS A 53 -18.63 9.07 0.01
CA LYS A 53 -18.63 7.61 -0.13
C LYS A 53 -18.50 7.02 1.26
N LYS A 54 -19.63 6.60 1.84
CA LYS A 54 -19.62 5.53 2.85
C LYS A 54 -18.65 4.49 2.30
N ARG A 55 -17.47 4.36 2.90
CA ARG A 55 -16.57 3.25 2.62
C ARG A 55 -17.36 2.04 3.07
N LYS A 56 -18.16 1.46 2.17
CA LYS A 56 -18.51 0.06 2.28
C LYS A 56 -17.15 -0.59 2.39
N GLU A 57 -16.78 -1.04 3.58
CA GLU A 57 -15.73 -2.02 3.73
C GLU A 57 -16.18 -3.18 2.87
N ASN A 58 -15.77 -3.14 1.60
CA ASN A 58 -15.72 -4.31 0.79
C ASN A 58 -14.61 -5.12 1.46
N LYS A 59 -14.98 -5.92 2.46
CA LYS A 59 -14.32 -7.18 2.79
C LYS A 59 -14.48 -8.09 1.57
N LYS A 60 -14.00 -7.65 0.41
CA LYS A 60 -13.61 -8.53 -0.67
C LYS A 60 -12.47 -9.29 -0.03
N ARG A 61 -12.78 -10.46 0.51
CA ARG A 61 -11.79 -11.50 0.72
C ARG A 61 -11.16 -11.67 -0.65
N VAL A 62 -10.00 -11.04 -0.84
CA VAL A 62 -9.20 -11.28 -2.02
C VAL A 62 -8.77 -12.72 -1.81
N ASP A 63 -9.50 -13.66 -2.42
CA ASP A 63 -9.04 -15.03 -2.59
C ASP A 63 -7.87 -14.93 -3.57
N SER A 64 -6.74 -14.48 -3.02
CA SER A 64 -5.48 -14.48 -3.71
C SER A 64 -5.15 -15.94 -4.01
N PRO A 65 -4.78 -16.30 -5.25
CA PRO A 65 -4.34 -17.66 -5.57
C PRO A 65 -3.16 -18.09 -4.69
N LEU A 66 -2.42 -17.14 -4.13
CA LEU A 66 -1.32 -17.37 -3.19
C LEU A 66 -1.77 -17.78 -1.77
N ARG A 67 -3.04 -17.57 -1.41
CA ARG A 67 -3.56 -17.94 -0.09
C ARG A 67 -3.53 -19.45 0.16
N ARG A 68 -3.56 -20.26 -0.90
CA ARG A 68 -3.38 -21.72 -0.82
C ARG A 68 -1.97 -22.14 -0.44
N PHE A 69 -0.98 -21.26 -0.61
CA PHE A 69 0.42 -21.55 -0.34
C PHE A 69 0.85 -21.11 1.08
N ALA A 70 0.11 -20.20 1.71
CA ALA A 70 0.38 -19.78 3.09
C ALA A 70 0.17 -20.97 4.04
N GLY A 71 1.27 -21.50 4.60
CA GLY A 71 1.25 -22.66 5.50
C GLY A 71 1.23 -24.02 4.81
N ALA A 72 1.20 -24.08 3.47
CA ALA A 72 1.24 -25.34 2.72
C ALA A 72 2.66 -25.94 2.61
N TRP A 73 3.68 -25.25 3.11
CA TRP A 73 5.09 -25.70 3.06
C TRP A 73 5.50 -26.55 4.26
N ALA A 74 4.56 -27.27 4.88
CA ALA A 74 4.88 -28.31 5.85
C ALA A 74 5.27 -29.59 5.10
N GLY A 75 6.56 -29.81 4.92
CA GLY A 75 7.13 -31.01 4.28
C GLY A 75 8.50 -31.33 4.83
N GLU A 76 9.02 -32.50 4.50
CA GLU A 76 10.37 -32.92 4.89
C GLU A 76 11.44 -32.15 4.11
N PRO A 77 12.58 -31.82 4.74
CA PRO A 77 13.67 -31.15 4.05
C PRO A 77 14.17 -32.04 2.91
N LEU A 78 14.29 -31.47 1.71
CA LEU A 78 14.86 -32.17 0.57
C LEU A 78 16.34 -32.47 0.83
N ILE A 79 16.67 -33.74 1.08
CA ILE A 79 18.05 -34.20 1.21
C ILE A 79 18.55 -34.51 -0.20
N ARG A 80 19.63 -33.85 -0.62
CA ARG A 80 20.30 -34.20 -1.89
C ARG A 80 21.27 -35.33 -1.64
N GLU A 81 21.31 -36.29 -2.57
CA GLU A 81 22.35 -37.31 -2.59
C GLU A 81 23.73 -36.67 -2.84
N VAL A 82 24.77 -37.35 -2.39
CA VAL A 82 26.16 -36.91 -2.61
C VAL A 82 26.42 -36.92 -4.11
N GLN A 83 26.83 -35.78 -4.67
CA GLN A 83 27.20 -35.70 -6.07
C GLN A 83 28.32 -36.71 -6.38
N GLY A 84 28.16 -37.45 -7.48
CA GLY A 84 29.14 -38.42 -7.94
C GLY A 84 30.49 -37.77 -8.29
N GLN A 85 31.50 -38.59 -8.52
CA GLN A 85 32.81 -38.09 -8.95
C GLN A 85 32.72 -37.53 -10.37
N TYR A 86 33.26 -36.34 -10.58
CA TYR A 86 33.39 -35.75 -11.91
C TYR A 86 34.54 -36.41 -12.66
N GLU A 87 34.36 -36.63 -13.95
CA GLU A 87 35.43 -37.03 -14.86
C GLU A 87 36.40 -35.86 -15.05
N VAL A 88 37.68 -36.10 -14.80
CA VAL A 88 38.75 -35.14 -15.10
C VAL A 88 39.18 -35.39 -16.55
N ARG A 89 39.02 -34.39 -17.43
CA ARG A 89 39.51 -34.47 -18.80
C ARG A 89 40.97 -34.01 -18.84
N GLU A 90 41.81 -34.85 -19.44
CA GLU A 90 43.22 -34.51 -19.66
C GLU A 90 43.35 -33.47 -20.79
N GLU A 91 44.22 -32.48 -20.58
CA GLU A 91 44.52 -31.47 -21.58
C GLU A 91 45.40 -32.07 -22.68
N LEU A 92 45.06 -31.80 -23.94
CA LEU A 92 45.84 -32.26 -25.09
C LEU A 92 47.15 -31.47 -25.15
N LEU A 93 48.28 -32.17 -24.97
CA LEU A 93 49.66 -31.67 -25.16
C LEU A 93 49.96 -31.35 -26.62
#